data_AF-A0A3N5PUQ1-F1
#
_entry.id   AF-A0A3N5PUQ1-F1
#
_cell.length_a   1.000
_cell.length_b   1.000
_cell.length_c   1.000
_cell.angle_alpha   90.00
_cell.angle_beta   90.00
_cell.angle_gamma   90.00
#
_symmetry.space_group_name_H-M   'P 1'
#
loop_
_entity.id
_entity.type
_entity.pdbx_description
1 polymer ?
#
loop_
_entity_poly.entity_id
_entity_poly.type
_entity_poly.pdbx_seq_one_letter_code
_entity_poly.pdbx_strand_id
1 'polypeptide(L)'
;MISTIRSRLLAAARQIAANQNAEPSTPWVALRKIFIQERRDRSRPGSPVVGWKRGELAEVLLARTPAEQDEEWGDVAYYAAQTWGWLWWLYARITPSHIVMSAAVKFELRAEKGRRHGNFAG
;
A
#
# COMPACT_ATOMS: atom_id res chain seq x y z
N MET A 1 7.39 -7.28 17.08
CA MET A 1 6.66 -7.84 15.92
C MET A 1 5.88 -6.76 15.15
N ILE A 2 4.89 -6.09 15.76
CA ILE A 2 4.09 -5.04 15.08
C ILE A 2 4.94 -3.84 14.62
N SER A 3 5.90 -3.39 15.44
CA SER A 3 6.87 -2.35 15.06
C SER A 3 7.76 -2.78 13.89
N THR A 4 8.21 -4.04 13.90
CA THR A 4 9.03 -4.64 12.84
C THR A 4 8.30 -4.66 11.50
N ILE A 5 7.03 -5.08 11.49
CA ILE A 5 6.24 -5.13 10.24
C ILE A 5 5.95 -3.72 9.72
N ARG A 6 5.68 -2.76 10.60
CA ARG A 6 5.53 -1.36 10.18
C ARG A 6 6.78 -0.84 9.47
N SER A 7 7.96 -1.10 10.04
CA SER A 7 9.23 -0.66 9.45
C SER A 7 9.46 -1.28 8.08
N ARG A 8 9.10 -2.55 7.89
CA ARG A 8 9.15 -3.25 6.59
C ARG A 8 8.24 -2.59 5.55
N LEU A 9 6.98 -2.33 5.92
CA LEU A 9 6.02 -1.65 5.03
C LEU A 9 6.47 -0.22 4.68
N LEU A 10 7.02 0.52 5.64
CA LEU A 10 7.58 1.86 5.40
C LEU A 10 8.79 1.81 4.46
N ALA A 11 9.68 0.83 4.62
CA ALA A 11 10.82 0.64 3.73
C ALA A 11 10.38 0.28 2.30
N ALA A 12 9.42 -0.64 2.17
CA ALA A 12 8.82 -1.00 0.89
C ALA A 12 8.16 0.22 0.21
N ALA A 13 7.41 1.02 0.97
CA ALA A 13 6.76 2.22 0.45
C ALA A 13 7.75 3.25 -0.10
N ARG A 14 8.85 3.50 0.63
CA ARG A 14 9.94 4.38 0.17
C ARG A 14 10.56 3.88 -1.13
N GLN A 15 10.84 2.58 -1.20
CA GLN A 15 11.41 1.98 -2.41
C GLN A 15 10.43 2.03 -3.59
N ILE A 16 9.14 1.77 -3.38
CA ILE A 16 8.12 1.84 -4.43
C ILE A 16 8.01 3.26 -4.98
N ALA A 17 8.06 4.28 -4.11
CA ALA A 17 8.05 5.68 -4.52
C ALA A 17 9.30 6.03 -5.33
N ALA A 18 10.49 5.61 -4.86
CA ALA A 18 11.74 5.79 -5.58
C ALA A 18 11.73 5.14 -6.97
N ASN A 19 11.20 3.92 -7.09
CA ASN A 19 11.04 3.22 -8.38
C ASN A 19 10.13 3.98 -9.36
N GLN A 20 9.29 4.89 -8.88
CA GLN A 20 8.35 5.69 -9.68
C GLN A 20 8.81 7.15 -9.85
N ASN A 21 10.03 7.48 -9.44
CA ASN A 21 10.52 8.87 -9.37
C ASN A 21 9.52 9.79 -8.65
N ALA A 22 8.96 9.31 -7.54
CA ALA A 22 7.96 10.00 -6.75
C ALA A 22 8.35 10.01 -5.27
N GLU A 23 7.77 10.95 -4.51
CA GLU A 23 7.89 10.98 -3.06
C GLU A 23 6.98 9.93 -2.40
N PRO A 24 7.39 9.36 -1.24
CA PRO A 24 6.52 8.53 -0.42
C PRO A 24 5.26 9.30 -0.01
N SER A 25 4.19 8.57 0.31
CA SER A 25 2.96 9.22 0.77
C SER A 25 3.18 9.92 2.12
N THR A 26 2.74 11.17 2.23
CA THR A 26 2.62 11.81 3.54
C THR A 26 1.55 11.10 4.36
N PRO A 27 1.53 11.23 5.70
CA PRO A 27 0.49 10.62 6.53
C PRO A 27 -0.93 10.98 6.11
N TRP A 28 -1.16 12.22 5.68
CA TRP A 28 -2.45 12.68 5.16
C TRP A 28 -2.82 12.05 3.81
N VAL A 29 -1.85 11.92 2.89
CA VAL A 29 -2.08 11.24 1.62
C VAL A 29 -2.36 9.75 1.85
N ALA A 30 -1.61 9.09 2.74
CA ALA A 30 -1.85 7.70 3.09
C ALA A 30 -3.24 7.50 3.72
N LEU A 31 -3.63 8.39 4.65
CA LEU A 31 -4.99 8.39 5.22
C LEU A 31 -6.04 8.56 4.11
N ARG A 32 -5.83 9.50 3.19
CA ARG A 32 -6.73 9.72 2.06
C ARG A 32 -6.87 8.47 1.19
N LYS A 33 -5.79 7.75 0.91
CA LYS A 33 -5.81 6.50 0.12
C LYS A 33 -6.62 5.38 0.78
N ILE A 34 -6.75 5.38 2.10
CA ILE A 34 -7.58 4.41 2.83
C ILE A 34 -9.07 4.66 2.56
N PHE A 35 -9.50 5.91 2.51
CA PHE A 35 -10.93 6.28 2.50
C PHE A 35 -11.47 6.80 1.16
N ILE A 36 -10.66 7.55 0.41
CA ILE A 36 -11.13 8.40 -0.69
C ILE A 36 -10.85 7.74 -2.04
N GLN A 37 -11.85 7.79 -2.92
CA GLN A 37 -11.70 7.46 -4.32
C GLN A 37 -10.97 8.59 -5.07
N GLU A 38 -9.84 8.27 -5.69
CA GLU A 38 -8.99 9.23 -6.39
C GLU A 38 -8.93 8.95 -7.89
N ARG A 39 -9.01 10.01 -8.70
CA ARG A 39 -8.79 9.92 -10.16
C ARG A 39 -7.33 9.56 -10.42
N ARG A 40 -7.08 8.46 -11.15
CA ARG A 40 -5.74 8.16 -11.67
C ARG A 40 -5.46 9.09 -12.85
N ASP A 41 -4.62 10.09 -12.64
CA ASP A 41 -4.12 10.97 -13.71
C ASP A 41 -2.83 10.39 -14.32
N ARG A 42 -2.74 10.51 -15.64
CA ARG A 42 -1.82 9.81 -16.55
C ARG A 42 -0.68 10.68 -17.08
N SER A 43 -0.49 11.88 -16.54
CA SER A 43 0.72 12.69 -16.81
C SER A 43 2.02 12.05 -16.27
N ARG A 44 1.94 10.86 -15.64
CA ARG A 44 3.09 10.07 -15.16
C ARG A 44 3.20 8.73 -15.92
N PRO A 45 4.42 8.29 -16.31
CA PRO A 45 4.63 7.05 -17.06
C PRO A 45 4.13 5.80 -16.30
N GLY A 46 3.42 4.90 -16.98
CA GLY A 46 3.00 3.58 -16.43
C GLY A 46 1.65 3.53 -15.70
N SER A 47 0.91 4.63 -15.57
CA SER A 47 -0.46 4.61 -15.01
C SER A 47 -1.48 4.00 -15.99
N PRO A 48 -2.45 3.16 -15.56
CA PRO A 48 -3.47 2.58 -16.45
C PRO A 48 -4.46 3.62 -17.01
N VAL A 49 -5.14 3.24 -18.10
CA VAL A 49 -5.97 4.08 -18.98
C VAL A 49 -7.18 4.60 -18.22
N VAL A 50 -7.10 5.83 -17.71
CA VAL A 50 -8.22 6.66 -17.22
C VAL A 50 -9.19 5.93 -16.27
N GLY A 51 -9.11 6.17 -14.97
CA GLY A 51 -10.08 5.59 -14.03
C GLY A 51 -9.94 6.11 -12.61
N TRP A 52 -11.02 6.00 -11.83
CA TRP A 52 -11.01 6.31 -10.41
C TRP A 52 -10.56 5.09 -9.61
N LYS A 53 -9.50 5.19 -8.80
CA LYS A 53 -9.14 4.17 -7.81
C LYS A 53 -9.96 4.42 -6.56
N ARG A 54 -10.73 3.44 -6.08
CA ARG A 54 -11.41 3.56 -4.78
C ARG A 54 -10.38 3.53 -3.64
N GLY A 55 -10.77 4.07 -2.49
CA GLY A 55 -9.97 3.88 -1.28
C GLY A 55 -9.96 2.41 -0.88
N GLU A 56 -8.90 1.95 -0.22
CA GLU A 56 -8.71 0.51 0.07
C GLU A 56 -9.86 -0.07 0.92
N LEU A 57 -10.46 0.71 1.83
CA LEU A 57 -11.62 0.22 2.61
C LEU A 57 -12.84 -0.07 1.75
N ALA A 58 -13.03 0.65 0.64
CA ALA A 58 -14.11 0.36 -0.28
C ALA A 58 -13.84 -0.92 -1.09
N GLU A 59 -12.57 -1.22 -1.42
CA GLU A 59 -12.22 -2.49 -2.07
C GLU A 59 -12.44 -3.67 -1.12
N VAL A 60 -12.09 -3.52 0.17
CA VAL A 60 -12.40 -4.52 1.21
C VAL A 60 -13.90 -4.84 1.26
N LEU A 61 -14.76 -3.82 1.23
CA LEU A 61 -16.22 -3.99 1.28
C LEU A 61 -16.79 -4.63 0.01
N LEU A 62 -16.08 -4.53 -1.11
CA LEU A 62 -16.51 -5.04 -2.41
C LEU A 62 -15.87 -6.38 -2.77
N ALA A 63 -14.91 -6.86 -1.96
CA ALA A 63 -14.33 -8.17 -2.08
C ALA A 63 -15.42 -9.25 -2.04
N ARG A 64 -15.32 -10.22 -2.95
CA ARG A 64 -16.35 -11.26 -3.13
C ARG A 64 -15.97 -12.58 -2.49
N THR A 65 -14.70 -12.72 -2.11
CA THR A 65 -14.18 -13.92 -1.46
C THR A 65 -13.38 -13.54 -0.21
N PRO A 66 -13.26 -14.46 0.77
CA PRO A 66 -12.41 -14.23 1.94
C PRO A 66 -10.94 -13.94 1.57
N ALA A 67 -10.43 -14.60 0.52
CA ALA A 67 -9.06 -14.38 0.05
C ALA A 67 -8.86 -12.96 -0.52
N GLU A 68 -9.81 -12.48 -1.32
CA GLU A 68 -9.81 -11.08 -1.80
C GLU A 68 -9.93 -10.12 -0.62
N GLN A 69 -10.79 -10.41 0.35
CA GLN A 69 -10.97 -9.55 1.52
C GLN A 69 -9.68 -9.43 2.34
N ASP A 70 -8.97 -10.54 2.57
CA ASP A 70 -7.68 -10.55 3.26
C ASP A 70 -6.62 -9.79 2.48
N GLU A 71 -6.61 -9.91 1.15
CA GLU A 71 -5.70 -9.18 0.29
C GLU A 71 -5.94 -7.65 0.36
N GLU A 72 -7.19 -7.22 0.18
CA GLU A 72 -7.57 -5.81 0.24
C GLU A 72 -7.38 -5.24 1.65
N TRP A 73 -7.65 -6.03 2.68
CA TRP A 73 -7.36 -5.64 4.06
C TRP A 73 -5.86 -5.49 4.29
N GLY A 74 -5.04 -6.33 3.65
CA GLY A 74 -3.58 -6.18 3.61
C GLY A 74 -3.12 -4.91 2.90
N ASP A 75 -3.82 -4.46 1.85
CA ASP A 75 -3.52 -3.20 1.17
C ASP A 75 -3.84 -1.98 2.06
N VAL A 76 -4.86 -2.07 2.93
CA VAL A 76 -5.07 -1.10 4.03
C VAL A 76 -3.86 -1.05 4.96
N ALA A 77 -3.24 -2.20 5.28
CA ALA A 77 -2.05 -2.24 6.16
C ALA A 77 -0.91 -1.38 5.61
N TYR A 78 -0.69 -1.43 4.30
CA TYR A 78 0.36 -0.67 3.63
C TYR A 78 0.21 0.84 3.82
N TYR A 79 -1.01 1.37 3.66
CA TYR A 79 -1.27 2.79 3.89
C TYR A 79 -1.34 3.13 5.38
N ALA A 80 -1.95 2.28 6.21
CA ALA A 80 -2.00 2.48 7.66
C ALA A 80 -0.59 2.61 8.26
N ALA A 81 0.37 1.81 7.81
CA ALA A 81 1.77 1.89 8.26
C ALA A 81 2.41 3.26 8.00
N GLN A 82 2.01 3.93 6.91
CA GLN A 82 2.47 5.25 6.45
C GLN A 82 1.75 6.43 7.15
N THR A 83 0.72 6.17 7.95
CA THR A 83 0.06 7.17 8.79
C THR A 83 0.78 7.38 10.13
N TRP A 84 0.13 8.01 11.11
CA TRP A 84 0.64 8.15 12.48
C TRP A 84 0.73 6.80 13.21
N GLY A 85 1.61 6.72 14.21
CA GLY A 85 1.86 5.47 14.93
C GLY A 85 0.65 4.88 15.65
N TRP A 86 -0.25 5.73 16.15
CA TRP A 86 -1.45 5.29 16.85
C TRP A 86 -2.49 4.65 15.90
N LEU A 87 -2.62 5.15 14.66
CA LEU A 87 -3.51 4.55 13.66
C LEU A 87 -3.00 3.18 13.22
N TRP A 88 -1.69 3.07 12.99
CA TRP A 88 -1.06 1.77 12.74
C TRP A 88 -1.29 0.81 13.91
N TRP A 89 -1.12 1.28 15.14
CA TRP A 89 -1.32 0.46 16.33
C TRP A 89 -2.77 -0.05 16.44
N LEU A 90 -3.75 0.83 16.20
CA LEU A 90 -5.17 0.46 16.19
C LEU A 90 -5.46 -0.58 15.10
N TYR A 91 -4.99 -0.34 13.88
CA TYR A 91 -5.14 -1.27 12.77
C TYR A 91 -4.51 -2.64 13.09
N ALA A 92 -3.26 -2.67 13.55
CA ALA A 92 -2.57 -3.91 13.88
C ALA A 92 -3.19 -4.67 15.06
N ARG A 93 -3.99 -4.01 15.90
CA ARG A 93 -4.68 -4.63 17.03
C ARG A 93 -5.91 -5.42 16.62
N ILE A 94 -6.62 -4.97 15.59
CA ILE A 94 -7.86 -5.59 15.08
C ILE A 94 -7.61 -6.51 13.89
N THR A 95 -6.42 -6.45 13.30
CA THR A 95 -6.07 -7.25 12.12
C THR A 95 -5.32 -8.52 12.50
N PRO A 96 -5.73 -9.70 11.99
CA PRO A 96 -4.97 -10.94 12.12
C PRO A 96 -3.51 -10.80 11.66
N SER A 97 -2.57 -11.36 12.42
CA SER A 97 -1.13 -11.20 12.17
C SER A 97 -0.68 -11.71 10.80
N HIS A 98 -1.34 -12.75 10.28
CA HIS A 98 -1.03 -13.31 8.96
C HIS A 98 -1.33 -12.32 7.82
N ILE A 99 -2.41 -11.51 7.91
CA ILE A 99 -2.73 -10.49 6.90
C ILE A 99 -1.65 -9.42 6.87
N VAL A 100 -1.24 -8.92 8.04
CA VAL A 100 -0.21 -7.88 8.16
C VAL A 100 1.15 -8.38 7.66
N MET A 101 1.46 -9.67 7.91
CA MET A 101 2.67 -10.31 7.39
C MET A 101 2.62 -10.49 5.87
N SER A 102 1.51 -11.00 5.33
CA SER A 102 1.30 -11.18 3.90
C SER A 102 1.39 -9.85 3.15
N ALA A 103 0.83 -8.78 3.72
CA ALA A 103 0.98 -7.43 3.17
C ALA A 103 2.45 -7.00 3.08
N ALA A 104 3.23 -7.20 4.15
CA ALA A 104 4.65 -6.86 4.13
C ALA A 104 5.41 -7.59 3.02
N VAL A 105 5.18 -8.90 2.88
CA VAL A 105 5.79 -9.72 1.81
C VAL A 105 5.35 -9.22 0.43
N LYS A 106 4.05 -9.00 0.21
CA LYS A 106 3.48 -8.49 -1.06
C LYS A 106 4.16 -7.18 -1.49
N PHE A 107 4.26 -6.21 -0.58
CA PHE A 107 4.82 -4.90 -0.91
C PHE A 107 6.35 -4.89 -1.02
N GLU A 108 7.06 -5.73 -0.28
CA GLU A 108 8.50 -5.95 -0.48
C GLU A 108 8.79 -6.55 -1.85
N LEU A 109 8.04 -7.57 -2.27
CA LEU A 109 8.17 -8.16 -3.61
C LEU A 109 7.87 -7.13 -4.70
N ARG A 110 6.85 -6.28 -4.50
CA ARG A 110 6.52 -5.19 -5.43
C ARG A 110 7.65 -4.16 -5.51
N ALA A 111 8.22 -3.79 -4.38
CA ALA A 111 9.35 -2.87 -4.28
C ALA A 111 10.58 -3.42 -5.02
N GLU A 112 10.88 -4.71 -4.84
CA GLU A 112 11.99 -5.37 -5.50
C GLU A 112 11.76 -5.52 -7.01
N LYS A 113 10.56 -5.90 -7.43
CA LYS A 113 10.20 -5.99 -8.85
C LYS A 113 10.43 -4.66 -9.56
N GLY A 114 10.00 -3.54 -8.96
CA GLY A 114 10.22 -2.21 -9.54
C GLY A 114 11.69 -1.84 -9.65
N ARG A 115 12.52 -2.21 -8.66
CA ARG A 115 13.97 -1.97 -8.67
C ARG A 115 14.65 -2.68 -9.84
N ARG A 116 14.30 -3.94 -10.07
CA ARG A 116 14.85 -4.72 -11.19
C ARG A 116 14.47 -4.13 -12.54
N HIS A 117 13.23 -3.66 -12.72
CA HIS A 117 12.79 -3.04 -13.99
C HIS A 117 13.45 -1.67 -14.25
N GLY A 118 13.72 -0.88 -13.20
CA GLY A 118 14.44 0.39 -13.35
C GLY A 118 15.88 0.22 -13.81
N ASN A 119 16.55 -0.86 -13.41
CA ASN A 119 17.95 -1.15 -13.78
C ASN A 119 18.16 -1.62 -15.23
N PHE A 120 17.10 -1.98 -15.97
CA PHE A 120 17.18 -2.35 -17.39
C PHE A 120 16.78 -1.21 -18.34
N ALA A 121 16.42 -0.04 -17.81
CA ALA A 121 15.95 1.13 -18.56
C ALA A 121 16.92 2.32 -18.53
N GLY A 122 18.12 2.14 -17.98
CA GLY A 122 19.25 3.09 -18.04
C GLY A 122 20.42 2.47 -18.76
#